data_AF-A0A5J5UTD3-F1
#
_entry.id   AF-A0A5J5UTD3-F1
#
_cell.length_a   1.000
_cell.length_b   1.000
_cell.length_c   1.000
_cell.angle_alpha   90.00
_cell.angle_beta   90.00
_cell.angle_gamma   90.00
#
_symmetry.space_group_name_H-M   'P 1'
#
loop_
_entity.id
_entity.type
_entity.pdbx_description
1 polymer ?
#
loop_
_entity_poly.entity_id
_entity_poly.type
_entity_poly.pdbx_seq_one_letter_code
_entity_poly.pdbx_strand_id
1 'polypeptide(L)'
;MVKQIPFSGILNKKRIFNPDFYNWNRIKVRYCDGSSFTGDVAAVNPVANLHFRGARVWLAVMEDLLSKGMRNAENAILSGCSAGGLASILHCDSFRALLPMGTKVKCISDAGYFINTRDVSGGHYIQTFFDQLVATHGSAKNLLPSCTSRMKPGLCFFPQYIAQQIRTPLFIINAAYDSWQIRNILAPGIADPHGHWESCKLDLKNCLPSQIKTSGYNSWLHCFD
;
A
#
# COMPACT_ATOMS: atom_id res chain seq x y z
N MET A 1 8.87 -5.11 -22.88
CA MET A 1 8.75 -4.17 -21.73
C MET A 1 8.68 -2.74 -22.25
N VAL A 2 7.73 -1.93 -21.76
CA VAL A 2 7.65 -0.50 -22.13
C VAL A 2 8.88 0.23 -21.56
N LYS A 3 9.68 0.88 -22.43
CA LYS A 3 10.94 1.54 -22.03
C LYS A 3 10.74 2.80 -21.18
N GLN A 4 9.62 3.50 -21.33
CA GLN A 4 9.31 4.73 -20.58
C GLN A 4 7.89 4.65 -19.99
N ILE A 5 7.75 4.93 -18.70
CA ILE A 5 6.42 5.03 -18.07
C ILE A 5 5.99 6.49 -18.09
N PRO A 6 4.82 6.82 -18.66
CA PRO A 6 4.34 8.18 -18.65
C PRO A 6 4.04 8.64 -17.22
N PHE A 7 4.32 9.92 -16.98
CA PHE A 7 3.88 10.61 -15.78
C PHE A 7 2.52 11.26 -15.99
N SER A 8 1.59 11.03 -15.06
CA SER A 8 0.22 11.54 -15.04
C SER A 8 -0.17 11.93 -13.61
N GLY A 9 -1.32 12.59 -13.44
CA GLY A 9 -1.81 13.06 -12.14
C GLY A 9 -0.77 13.89 -11.39
N ILE A 10 -0.50 13.52 -10.13
CA ILE A 10 0.49 14.18 -9.25
C ILE A 10 1.93 14.18 -9.80
N LEU A 11 2.25 13.35 -10.82
CA LEU A 11 3.55 13.35 -11.50
C LEU A 11 3.54 14.15 -12.80
N ASN A 12 2.41 14.70 -13.23
CA ASN A 12 2.33 15.43 -14.49
C ASN A 12 3.18 16.73 -14.44
N LYS A 13 3.83 17.10 -15.54
CA LYS A 13 4.61 18.35 -15.66
C LYS A 13 3.77 19.58 -15.99
N LYS A 14 2.53 19.40 -16.42
CA LYS A 14 1.66 20.53 -16.80
C LYS A 14 0.83 20.95 -15.59
N ARG A 15 0.89 22.23 -15.25
CA ARG A 15 0.15 22.83 -14.12
C ARG A 15 -1.36 22.57 -14.17
N ILE A 16 -1.95 22.49 -15.37
CA ILE A 16 -3.39 22.17 -15.52
C ILE A 16 -3.77 20.78 -14.96
N PHE A 17 -2.84 19.83 -14.92
CA PHE A 17 -3.08 18.48 -14.40
C PHE A 17 -2.46 18.24 -13.01
N ASN A 18 -1.55 19.13 -12.59
CA ASN A 18 -0.79 19.03 -11.35
C ASN A 18 -0.51 20.46 -10.84
N PRO A 19 -1.51 21.17 -10.31
CA PRO A 19 -1.39 22.59 -10.02
C PRO A 19 -0.32 22.90 -8.97
N ASP A 20 -0.09 21.97 -8.04
CA ASP A 20 0.76 22.18 -6.86
C ASP A 20 2.20 21.70 -7.05
N PHE A 21 2.41 20.59 -7.79
CA PHE A 21 3.71 19.90 -7.86
C PHE A 21 4.31 19.80 -9.27
N TYR A 22 3.74 20.49 -10.28
CA TYR A 22 4.16 20.31 -11.68
C TYR A 22 5.66 20.57 -11.94
N ASN A 23 6.28 21.43 -11.12
CA ASN A 23 7.69 21.81 -11.22
C ASN A 23 8.60 21.05 -10.24
N TRP A 24 8.09 20.07 -9.48
CA TRP A 24 8.90 19.26 -8.58
C TRP A 24 9.75 18.23 -9.34
N ASN A 25 10.79 17.73 -8.68
CA ASN A 25 11.47 16.49 -9.06
C ASN A 25 10.49 15.32 -8.94
N ARG A 26 10.40 14.48 -9.98
CA ARG A 26 9.37 13.45 -10.09
C ARG A 26 10.00 12.11 -10.41
N ILE A 27 9.69 11.13 -9.57
CA ILE A 27 10.27 9.79 -9.61
C ILE A 27 9.13 8.78 -9.62
N LYS A 28 9.26 7.73 -10.44
CA LYS A 28 8.34 6.59 -10.45
C LYS A 28 9.13 5.31 -10.31
N VAL A 29 9.00 4.67 -9.15
CA VAL A 29 9.60 3.37 -8.87
C VAL A 29 8.65 2.29 -9.36
N ARG A 30 9.16 1.33 -10.14
CA ARG A 30 8.35 0.19 -10.60
C ARG A 30 8.17 -0.80 -9.45
N TYR A 31 6.94 -1.24 -9.25
CA TYR A 31 6.64 -2.30 -8.29
C TYR A 31 6.99 -3.67 -8.89
N CYS A 32 7.97 -4.36 -8.29
CA CYS A 32 8.46 -5.65 -8.79
C CYS A 32 8.75 -6.68 -7.69
N ASP A 33 8.46 -6.38 -6.42
CA ASP A 33 8.82 -7.25 -5.30
C ASP A 33 7.66 -8.08 -4.73
N GLY A 34 6.41 -7.67 -4.97
CA GLY A 34 5.21 -8.40 -4.53
C GLY A 34 4.83 -8.24 -3.05
N SER A 35 5.55 -7.43 -2.27
CA SER A 35 5.33 -7.28 -0.81
C SER A 35 5.41 -5.84 -0.31
N SER A 36 4.99 -4.86 -1.12
CA SER A 36 5.07 -3.44 -0.75
C SER A 36 6.46 -3.03 -0.27
N PHE A 37 7.51 -3.57 -0.92
CA PHE A 37 8.92 -3.36 -0.58
C PHE A 37 9.36 -3.83 0.82
N THR A 38 8.68 -4.80 1.43
CA THR A 38 9.04 -5.32 2.76
C THR A 38 9.81 -6.65 2.71
N GLY A 39 9.73 -7.40 1.61
CA GLY A 39 10.33 -8.73 1.52
C GLY A 39 11.86 -8.70 1.54
N ASP A 40 12.47 -9.66 2.23
CA ASP A 40 13.93 -9.85 2.23
C ASP A 40 14.32 -11.29 2.53
N VAL A 41 14.32 -12.09 1.46
CA VAL A 41 14.80 -13.47 1.41
C VAL A 41 16.11 -13.53 0.61
N ALA A 42 17.14 -14.14 1.22
CA ALA A 42 18.44 -14.30 0.57
C ALA A 42 18.38 -15.34 -0.56
N ALA A 43 17.76 -16.50 -0.29
CA ALA A 43 17.57 -17.56 -1.26
C ALA A 43 16.68 -17.14 -2.43
N VAL A 44 16.93 -17.72 -3.60
CA VAL A 44 16.06 -17.60 -4.78
C VAL A 44 15.10 -18.77 -4.76
N ASN A 45 13.82 -18.55 -5.10
CA ASN A 45 12.90 -19.67 -5.25
C ASN A 45 13.42 -20.59 -6.39
N PRO A 46 13.78 -21.86 -6.12
CA PRO A 46 14.47 -22.68 -7.09
C PRO A 46 13.58 -23.16 -8.24
N VAL A 47 12.25 -23.15 -8.05
CA VAL A 47 11.28 -23.63 -9.05
C VAL A 47 10.88 -22.49 -10.00
N ALA A 48 10.50 -21.35 -9.44
CA ALA A 48 9.95 -20.22 -10.20
C ALA A 48 11.00 -19.14 -10.54
N ASN A 49 12.24 -19.30 -10.05
CA ASN A 49 13.32 -18.30 -10.16
C ASN A 49 12.88 -16.89 -9.68
N LEU A 50 12.11 -16.85 -8.59
CA LEU A 50 11.59 -15.61 -8.01
C LEU A 50 12.49 -15.10 -6.88
N HIS A 51 12.63 -13.77 -6.83
CA HIS A 51 13.38 -13.06 -5.81
C HIS A 51 12.46 -12.22 -4.93
N PHE A 52 12.38 -12.54 -3.64
CA PHE A 52 11.59 -11.79 -2.66
C PHE A 52 12.47 -10.80 -1.90
N ARG A 53 12.92 -9.73 -2.58
CA ARG A 53 13.96 -8.80 -2.09
C ARG A 53 13.50 -7.34 -2.06
N GLY A 54 12.21 -7.10 -1.84
CA GLY A 54 11.60 -5.77 -1.82
C GLY A 54 12.33 -4.75 -0.94
N ALA A 55 12.71 -5.11 0.28
CA ALA A 55 13.41 -4.18 1.17
C ALA A 55 14.81 -3.81 0.65
N ARG A 56 15.50 -4.73 -0.03
CA ARG A 56 16.79 -4.43 -0.67
C ARG A 56 16.61 -3.50 -1.87
N VAL A 57 15.56 -3.71 -2.67
CA VAL A 57 15.22 -2.82 -3.79
C VAL A 57 14.90 -1.42 -3.26
N TRP A 58 14.14 -1.32 -2.17
CA TRP A 58 13.84 -0.04 -1.52
C TRP A 58 15.10 0.70 -1.12
N LEU A 59 16.00 0.05 -0.36
CA LEU A 59 17.25 0.67 0.08
C LEU A 59 18.10 1.14 -1.10
N ALA A 60 18.30 0.29 -2.10
CA ALA A 60 19.11 0.63 -3.28
C ALA A 60 18.51 1.81 -4.07
N VAL A 61 17.19 1.84 -4.24
CA VAL A 61 16.50 2.97 -4.90
C VAL A 61 16.66 4.25 -4.09
N MET A 62 16.45 4.21 -2.78
CA MET A 62 16.56 5.40 -1.94
C MET A 62 17.99 5.95 -1.90
N GLU A 63 18.99 5.09 -1.80
CA GLU A 63 20.40 5.47 -1.83
C GLU A 63 20.78 6.14 -3.16
N ASP A 64 20.37 5.56 -4.28
CA ASP A 64 20.57 6.14 -5.61
C ASP A 64 19.91 7.53 -5.73
N LEU A 65 18.65 7.68 -5.29
CA LEU A 65 17.95 8.97 -5.32
C LEU A 65 18.60 10.02 -4.41
N LEU A 66 19.05 9.63 -3.21
CA LEU A 66 19.79 10.50 -2.30
C LEU A 66 21.08 11.02 -2.95
N SER A 67 21.80 10.17 -3.69
CA SER A 67 23.01 10.57 -4.42
C SER A 67 22.71 11.51 -5.59
N LYS A 68 21.55 11.36 -6.22
CA LYS A 68 21.08 12.21 -7.34
C LYS A 68 20.45 13.52 -6.91
N GLY A 69 20.61 13.89 -5.63
CA GLY A 69 20.21 15.20 -5.11
C GLY A 69 18.99 15.20 -4.21
N MET A 70 18.29 14.07 -4.01
CA MET A 70 17.16 13.99 -3.07
C MET A 70 17.58 14.37 -1.64
N ARG A 71 18.85 14.16 -1.27
CA ARG A 71 19.42 14.58 0.03
C ARG A 71 19.33 16.09 0.30
N ASN A 72 19.19 16.90 -0.74
CA ASN A 72 19.11 18.36 -0.65
C ASN A 72 17.66 18.87 -0.74
N ALA A 73 16.66 17.97 -0.71
CA ALA A 73 15.28 18.36 -0.82
C ALA A 73 14.81 19.16 0.41
N GLU A 74 14.19 20.32 0.17
CA GLU A 74 13.47 21.07 1.22
C GLU A 74 12.13 20.41 1.56
N ASN A 75 11.48 19.82 0.55
CA ASN A 75 10.21 19.13 0.67
C ASN A 75 10.29 17.79 -0.07
N ALA A 76 9.75 16.73 0.54
CA ALA A 76 9.68 15.41 -0.08
C ALA A 76 8.32 14.75 0.19
N ILE A 77 7.76 14.10 -0.83
CA ILE A 77 6.54 13.33 -0.71
C ILE A 77 6.83 11.89 -1.13
N LEU A 78 6.53 10.94 -0.24
CA LEU A 78 6.42 9.53 -0.59
C LEU A 78 4.96 9.24 -0.94
N SER A 79 4.69 8.79 -2.15
CA SER A 79 3.33 8.45 -2.56
C SER A 79 3.27 7.17 -3.38
N GLY A 80 2.10 6.54 -3.35
CA GLY A 80 1.81 5.37 -4.16
C GLY A 80 0.33 5.03 -4.18
N CYS A 81 -0.03 4.15 -5.12
CA CYS A 81 -1.39 3.66 -5.33
C CYS A 81 -1.46 2.16 -5.03
N SER A 82 -2.57 1.69 -4.43
CA SER A 82 -2.79 0.28 -4.10
C SER A 82 -1.66 -0.30 -3.23
N ALA A 83 -0.98 -1.37 -3.65
CA ALA A 83 0.18 -1.92 -2.95
C ALA A 83 1.32 -0.88 -2.74
N GLY A 84 1.44 0.11 -3.62
CA GLY A 84 2.36 1.25 -3.44
C GLY A 84 1.84 2.28 -2.44
N GLY A 85 0.53 2.43 -2.30
CA GLY A 85 -0.09 3.23 -1.25
C GLY A 85 0.19 2.60 0.12
N LEU A 86 -0.01 1.29 0.22
CA LEU A 86 0.39 0.53 1.41
C LEU A 86 1.90 0.64 1.70
N ALA A 87 2.75 0.57 0.67
CA ALA A 87 4.19 0.80 0.83
C ALA A 87 4.47 2.21 1.38
N SER A 88 3.71 3.22 0.95
CA SER A 88 3.86 4.60 1.45
C SER A 88 3.52 4.70 2.94
N ILE A 89 2.58 3.90 3.44
CA ILE A 89 2.27 3.78 4.87
C ILE A 89 3.41 3.06 5.60
N LEU A 90 3.75 1.85 5.16
CA LEU A 90 4.72 0.98 5.82
C LEU A 90 6.12 1.60 5.93
N HIS A 91 6.54 2.35 4.90
CA HIS A 91 7.87 2.94 4.83
C HIS A 91 7.91 4.42 5.24
N CYS A 92 6.78 5.03 5.64
CA CYS A 92 6.68 6.48 5.81
C CYS A 92 7.74 7.07 6.74
N ASP A 93 7.85 6.54 7.97
CA ASP A 93 8.81 7.01 8.95
C ASP A 93 10.26 6.66 8.57
N SER A 94 10.47 5.51 7.91
CA SER A 94 11.80 5.15 7.39
C SER A 94 12.25 6.11 6.29
N PHE A 95 11.35 6.52 5.40
CA PHE A 95 11.61 7.50 4.35
C PHE A 95 11.95 8.87 4.94
N ARG A 96 11.19 9.31 5.95
CA ARG A 96 11.48 10.53 6.69
C ARG A 96 12.87 10.51 7.32
N ALA A 97 13.28 9.36 7.87
CA ALA A 97 14.56 9.20 8.55
C ALA A 97 15.78 9.28 7.60
N LEU A 98 15.58 9.07 6.29
CA LEU A 98 16.64 9.17 5.28
C LEU A 98 17.00 10.63 4.92
N LEU A 99 16.13 11.57 5.25
CA LEU A 99 16.26 12.97 4.85
C LEU A 99 16.72 13.86 6.02
N PRO A 100 17.42 14.97 5.77
CA PRO A 100 17.83 15.91 6.81
C PRO A 100 16.70 16.33 7.74
N MET A 101 17.04 16.71 8.98
CA MET A 101 16.01 17.11 9.96
C MET A 101 15.18 18.32 9.49
N GLY A 102 15.75 19.24 8.71
CA GLY A 102 15.04 20.40 8.17
C GLY A 102 14.08 20.09 7.00
N THR A 103 14.16 18.91 6.39
CA THR A 103 13.30 18.55 5.25
C THR A 103 11.86 18.28 5.71
N LYS A 104 10.90 18.92 5.05
CA LYS A 104 9.46 18.67 5.25
C LYS A 104 9.06 17.43 4.47
N VAL A 105 8.75 16.35 5.18
CA VAL A 105 8.34 15.08 4.58
C VAL A 105 6.88 14.80 4.87
N LYS A 106 6.15 14.35 3.85
CA LYS A 106 4.77 13.84 3.98
C LYS A 106 4.64 12.54 3.20
N CYS A 107 3.72 11.68 3.62
CA CYS A 107 3.37 10.47 2.89
C CYS A 107 1.93 10.53 2.42
N ILE A 108 1.66 10.00 1.22
CA ILE A 108 0.32 9.92 0.64
C ILE A 108 0.05 8.48 0.25
N SER A 109 -0.97 7.89 0.85
CA SER A 109 -1.45 6.56 0.49
C SER A 109 -2.75 6.68 -0.29
N ASP A 110 -2.70 6.42 -1.59
CA ASP A 110 -3.88 6.32 -2.46
C ASP A 110 -4.30 4.85 -2.60
N ALA A 111 -5.54 4.52 -2.28
CA ALA A 111 -6.12 3.17 -2.32
C ALA A 111 -5.27 2.10 -1.58
N GLY A 112 -4.47 2.51 -0.60
CA GLY A 112 -3.54 1.65 0.15
C GLY A 112 -4.05 1.22 1.52
N TYR A 113 -5.26 1.63 1.91
CA TYR A 113 -5.86 1.30 3.20
C TYR A 113 -6.66 0.00 3.11
N PHE A 114 -5.95 -1.13 3.16
CA PHE A 114 -6.60 -2.45 3.25
C PHE A 114 -7.10 -2.74 4.66
N ILE A 115 -8.26 -3.37 4.76
CA ILE A 115 -9.00 -3.53 6.02
C ILE A 115 -9.01 -5.01 6.41
N ASN A 116 -8.74 -5.30 7.68
CA ASN A 116 -8.90 -6.67 8.19
C ASN A 116 -10.36 -6.83 8.59
N THR A 117 -11.11 -7.49 7.73
CA THR A 117 -12.51 -7.78 7.96
C THR A 117 -12.82 -9.20 7.54
N ARG A 118 -13.99 -9.68 7.98
CA ARG A 118 -14.51 -10.96 7.56
C ARG A 118 -15.03 -10.85 6.13
N ASP A 119 -14.77 -11.89 5.34
CA ASP A 119 -15.39 -12.05 4.03
C ASP A 119 -16.89 -12.42 4.16
N VAL A 120 -17.59 -12.50 3.03
CA VAL A 120 -19.03 -12.80 2.97
C VAL A 120 -19.40 -14.21 3.43
N SER A 121 -18.42 -15.11 3.56
CA SER A 121 -18.61 -16.43 4.19
C SER A 121 -18.36 -16.39 5.72
N GLY A 122 -17.95 -15.24 6.26
CA GLY A 122 -17.57 -15.04 7.67
C GLY A 122 -16.11 -15.40 7.98
N GLY A 123 -15.32 -15.77 6.96
CA GLY A 123 -13.92 -16.17 7.08
C GLY A 123 -12.96 -14.99 7.21
N HIS A 124 -11.71 -15.28 7.60
CA HIS A 124 -10.62 -14.30 7.70
C HIS A 124 -9.65 -14.45 6.53
N TYR A 125 -10.19 -14.47 5.31
CA TYR A 125 -9.41 -14.72 4.09
C TYR A 125 -8.22 -13.76 3.95
N ILE A 126 -8.45 -12.45 4.08
CA ILE A 126 -7.38 -11.46 3.89
C ILE A 126 -6.29 -11.52 4.96
N GLN A 127 -6.65 -11.89 6.20
CA GLN A 127 -5.66 -12.10 7.26
C GLN A 127 -4.75 -13.27 6.90
N THR A 128 -5.34 -14.38 6.44
CA THR A 128 -4.60 -15.57 5.99
C THR A 128 -3.68 -15.23 4.81
N PHE A 129 -4.17 -14.42 3.87
CA PHE A 129 -3.37 -13.92 2.74
C PHE A 129 -2.13 -13.15 3.20
N PHE A 130 -2.26 -12.18 4.12
CA PHE A 130 -1.10 -11.44 4.61
C PHE A 130 -0.16 -12.27 5.49
N ASP A 131 -0.67 -13.23 6.26
CA ASP A 131 0.16 -14.19 6.99
C ASP A 131 1.04 -15.00 6.01
N GLN A 132 0.46 -15.49 4.90
CA GLN A 132 1.19 -16.19 3.85
C GLN A 132 2.18 -15.29 3.10
N LEU A 133 1.80 -14.03 2.83
CA LEU A 133 2.68 -13.05 2.21
C LEU A 133 3.91 -12.80 3.09
N VAL A 134 3.73 -12.58 4.39
CA VAL A 134 4.84 -12.41 5.33
C VAL A 134 5.75 -13.64 5.31
N ALA A 135 5.19 -14.84 5.38
CA ALA A 135 5.97 -16.07 5.40
C ALA A 135 6.77 -16.25 4.11
N THR A 136 6.15 -16.00 2.96
CA THR A 136 6.77 -16.15 1.63
C THR A 136 7.87 -15.11 1.40
N HIS A 137 7.65 -13.86 1.81
CA HIS A 137 8.57 -12.75 1.54
C HIS A 137 9.56 -12.49 2.68
N GLY A 138 9.44 -13.14 3.83
CA GLY A 138 10.27 -12.86 5.00
C GLY A 138 10.12 -11.42 5.50
N SER A 139 8.92 -10.84 5.34
CA SER A 139 8.68 -9.41 5.55
C SER A 139 8.75 -8.94 7.00
N ALA A 140 8.57 -9.84 7.98
CA ALA A 140 8.37 -9.49 9.39
C ALA A 140 9.44 -8.55 9.97
N LYS A 141 10.71 -8.74 9.58
CA LYS A 141 11.84 -7.92 10.06
C LYS A 141 11.86 -6.48 9.52
N ASN A 142 11.10 -6.21 8.46
CA ASN A 142 10.98 -4.88 7.83
C ASN A 142 9.63 -4.21 8.13
N LEU A 143 8.83 -4.78 9.03
CA LEU A 143 7.59 -4.18 9.52
C LEU A 143 7.84 -3.40 10.82
N LEU A 144 6.87 -2.55 11.18
CA LEU A 144 6.96 -1.70 12.36
C LEU A 144 7.14 -2.54 13.66
N PRO A 145 8.26 -2.39 14.39
CA PRO A 145 8.54 -3.20 15.58
C PRO A 145 7.50 -3.08 16.70
N SER A 146 6.92 -1.89 16.87
CA SER A 146 5.85 -1.65 17.85
C SER A 146 4.54 -2.35 17.49
N CYS A 147 4.37 -2.81 16.24
CA CYS A 147 3.27 -3.67 15.83
C CYS A 147 3.64 -5.14 16.00
N THR A 148 4.77 -5.59 15.45
CA THR A 148 5.17 -7.01 15.46
C THR A 148 5.48 -7.56 16.85
N SER A 149 5.78 -6.69 17.82
CA SER A 149 5.92 -7.07 19.24
C SER A 149 4.59 -7.37 19.95
N ARG A 150 3.46 -6.88 19.44
CA ARG A 150 2.13 -7.02 20.07
C ARG A 150 1.20 -7.99 19.34
N MET A 151 1.44 -8.23 18.05
CA MET A 151 0.56 -9.03 17.21
C MET A 151 1.33 -9.77 16.12
N LYS A 152 0.65 -10.72 15.46
CA LYS A 152 1.21 -11.46 14.34
C LYS A 152 1.68 -10.49 13.25
N PRO A 153 2.85 -10.72 12.62
CA PRO A 153 3.35 -9.79 11.61
C PRO A 153 2.42 -9.58 10.40
N GLY A 154 1.61 -10.58 10.01
CA GLY A 154 0.62 -10.41 8.93
C GLY A 154 -0.43 -9.34 9.25
N LEU A 155 -0.77 -9.15 10.54
CA LEU A 155 -1.66 -8.06 10.95
C LEU A 155 -1.01 -6.69 10.73
N CYS A 156 0.31 -6.57 10.81
CA CYS A 156 1.02 -5.31 10.62
C CYS A 156 1.02 -4.80 9.18
N PHE A 157 0.46 -5.56 8.22
CA PHE A 157 0.17 -5.07 6.87
C PHE A 157 -1.11 -4.25 6.78
N PHE A 158 -2.00 -4.31 7.76
CA PHE A 158 -3.24 -3.53 7.72
C PHE A 158 -3.04 -2.17 8.37
N PRO A 159 -3.27 -1.06 7.64
CA PRO A 159 -3.13 0.28 8.17
C PRO A 159 -3.95 0.56 9.44
N GLN A 160 -5.08 -0.12 9.64
CA GLN A 160 -5.89 0.01 10.86
C GLN A 160 -5.12 -0.27 12.17
N TYR A 161 -4.01 -1.03 12.13
CA TYR A 161 -3.20 -1.34 13.30
C TYR A 161 -1.94 -0.48 13.42
N ILE A 162 -1.50 0.16 12.33
CA ILE A 162 -0.20 0.84 12.28
C ILE A 162 -0.30 2.34 11.99
N ALA A 163 -1.37 2.83 11.35
CA ALA A 163 -1.46 4.21 10.87
C ALA A 163 -1.32 5.23 12.01
N GLN A 164 -1.94 4.96 13.17
CA GLN A 164 -1.84 5.80 14.37
C GLN A 164 -0.45 5.86 15.00
N GLN A 165 0.43 4.93 14.64
CA GLN A 165 1.80 4.87 15.17
C GLN A 165 2.81 5.60 14.28
N ILE A 166 2.40 6.00 13.08
CA ILE A 166 3.24 6.73 12.13
C ILE A 166 3.37 8.17 12.60
N ARG A 167 4.62 8.64 12.71
CA ARG A 167 4.92 9.99 13.22
C ARG A 167 4.95 11.04 12.12
N THR A 168 5.35 10.62 10.93
CA THR A 168 5.42 11.49 9.75
C THR A 168 4.02 11.77 9.23
N PRO A 169 3.66 13.02 8.87
CA PRO A 169 2.32 13.34 8.38
C PRO A 169 1.91 12.43 7.21
N LEU A 170 0.84 11.66 7.43
CA LEU A 170 0.30 10.69 6.50
C LEU A 170 -1.09 11.14 6.04
N PHE A 171 -1.26 11.29 4.73
CA PHE A 171 -2.55 11.57 4.10
C PHE A 171 -3.08 10.30 3.42
N ILE A 172 -4.27 9.85 3.82
CA ILE A 172 -4.89 8.63 3.28
C ILE A 172 -6.04 9.04 2.36
N ILE A 173 -5.96 8.60 1.11
CA ILE A 173 -7.02 8.70 0.12
C ILE A 173 -7.51 7.29 -0.15
N ASN A 174 -8.75 6.99 0.21
CA ASN A 174 -9.32 5.68 -0.07
C ASN A 174 -10.79 5.84 -0.44
N ALA A 175 -11.24 5.13 -1.46
CA ALA A 175 -12.66 5.05 -1.75
C ALA A 175 -13.38 4.35 -0.60
N ALA A 176 -14.59 4.83 -0.26
CA ALA A 176 -15.45 4.13 0.70
C ALA A 176 -15.79 2.71 0.23
N TYR A 177 -15.98 2.55 -1.08
CA TYR A 177 -16.22 1.27 -1.75
C TYR A 177 -15.09 0.97 -2.73
N ASP A 178 -13.91 0.66 -2.21
CA ASP A 178 -12.77 0.27 -3.04
C ASP A 178 -13.06 -1.04 -3.78
N SER A 179 -13.00 -1.00 -5.11
CA SER A 179 -13.39 -2.13 -5.96
C SER A 179 -12.45 -3.32 -5.79
N TRP A 180 -11.16 -3.09 -5.51
CA TRP A 180 -10.21 -4.17 -5.28
C TRP A 180 -10.49 -4.86 -3.96
N GLN A 181 -10.74 -4.10 -2.89
CA GLN A 181 -11.10 -4.61 -1.58
C GLN A 181 -12.41 -5.40 -1.62
N ILE A 182 -13.46 -4.88 -2.27
CA ILE A 182 -14.72 -5.61 -2.39
C ILE A 182 -14.51 -6.95 -3.11
N ARG A 183 -13.74 -6.95 -4.20
CA ARG A 183 -13.50 -8.15 -5.02
C ARG A 183 -12.55 -9.17 -4.39
N ASN A 184 -11.53 -8.74 -3.65
CA ASN A 184 -10.44 -9.61 -3.20
C ASN A 184 -10.38 -9.83 -1.68
N ILE A 185 -11.09 -9.00 -0.91
CA ILE A 185 -11.15 -9.09 0.56
C ILE A 185 -12.55 -9.50 1.00
N LEU A 186 -13.57 -8.72 0.61
CA LEU A 186 -14.94 -8.93 1.08
C LEU A 186 -15.60 -10.14 0.42
N ALA A 187 -15.59 -10.20 -0.91
CA ALA A 187 -16.26 -11.25 -1.68
C ALA A 187 -15.33 -11.91 -2.71
N PRO A 188 -14.16 -12.44 -2.29
CA PRO A 188 -13.32 -13.25 -3.17
C PRO A 188 -14.08 -14.47 -3.66
N GLY A 189 -13.74 -15.01 -4.84
CA GLY A 189 -14.47 -16.12 -5.45
C GLY A 189 -14.60 -17.36 -4.55
N ILE A 190 -13.62 -17.59 -3.67
CA ILE A 190 -13.67 -18.69 -2.70
C ILE A 190 -14.70 -18.47 -1.57
N ALA A 191 -15.01 -17.21 -1.23
CA ALA A 191 -16.02 -16.85 -0.23
C ALA A 191 -17.43 -16.65 -0.84
N ASP A 192 -17.52 -16.49 -2.17
CA ASP A 192 -18.76 -16.32 -2.93
C ASP A 192 -18.93 -17.41 -4.01
N PRO A 193 -18.99 -18.71 -3.63
CA PRO A 193 -18.97 -19.82 -4.59
C PRO A 193 -20.21 -19.88 -5.50
N HIS A 194 -21.31 -19.25 -5.09
CA HIS A 194 -22.56 -19.18 -5.84
C HIS A 194 -22.71 -17.87 -6.65
N GLY A 195 -21.71 -16.99 -6.58
CA GLY A 195 -21.67 -15.76 -7.38
C GLY A 195 -22.73 -14.71 -7.00
N HIS A 196 -23.20 -14.70 -5.75
CA HIS A 196 -24.19 -13.73 -5.28
C HIS A 196 -23.68 -12.29 -5.33
N TRP A 197 -22.36 -12.10 -5.30
CA TRP A 197 -21.72 -10.79 -5.36
C TRP A 197 -21.16 -10.43 -6.73
N GLU A 198 -21.22 -11.30 -7.75
CA GLU A 198 -20.58 -11.06 -9.06
C GLU A 198 -21.01 -9.75 -9.71
N SER A 199 -22.32 -9.50 -9.79
CA SER A 199 -22.84 -8.26 -10.39
C SER A 199 -22.43 -7.02 -9.60
N CYS A 200 -22.47 -7.10 -8.27
CA CYS A 200 -22.09 -6.03 -7.34
C CYS A 200 -20.58 -5.71 -7.38
N LYS A 201 -19.73 -6.73 -7.53
CA LYS A 201 -18.27 -6.59 -7.66
C LYS A 201 -17.86 -5.89 -8.97
N LEU A 202 -18.67 -6.01 -10.02
CA LEU A 202 -18.43 -5.40 -11.33
C LEU A 202 -18.94 -3.96 -11.39
N ASP A 203 -20.13 -3.71 -10.83
CA ASP A 203 -20.71 -2.37 -10.73
C ASP A 203 -21.47 -2.23 -9.42
N LEU A 204 -21.05 -1.25 -8.60
CA LEU A 204 -21.68 -0.95 -7.31
C LEU A 204 -23.16 -0.58 -7.44
N LYS A 205 -23.61 -0.11 -8.61
CA LYS A 205 -25.02 0.18 -8.89
C LYS A 205 -25.90 -1.06 -8.91
N ASN A 206 -25.29 -2.24 -9.13
CA ASN A 206 -26.00 -3.51 -9.15
C ASN A 206 -26.03 -4.21 -7.79
N CYS A 207 -25.44 -3.61 -6.75
CA CYS A 207 -25.48 -4.15 -5.41
C CYS A 207 -26.87 -4.02 -4.79
N LEU A 208 -27.32 -5.10 -4.13
CA LEU A 208 -28.48 -5.04 -3.26
C LEU A 208 -28.19 -4.10 -2.06
N PRO A 209 -29.21 -3.49 -1.44
CA PRO A 209 -29.02 -2.66 -0.25
C PRO A 209 -28.27 -3.37 0.89
N SER A 210 -28.48 -4.69 1.05
CA SER A 210 -27.75 -5.52 2.01
C SER A 210 -26.26 -5.67 1.69
N GLN A 211 -25.90 -5.73 0.42
CA GLN A 211 -24.52 -5.81 -0.05
C GLN A 211 -23.79 -4.47 0.12
N ILE A 212 -24.46 -3.35 -0.17
CA ILE A 212 -23.94 -2.00 0.12
C ILE A 212 -23.70 -1.83 1.61
N LYS A 213 -24.67 -2.21 2.45
CA LYS A 213 -24.51 -2.14 3.91
C LYS A 213 -23.29 -2.96 4.38
N THR A 214 -23.17 -4.19 3.89
CA THR A 214 -22.05 -5.07 4.24
C THR A 214 -20.69 -4.53 3.75
N SER A 215 -20.67 -3.84 2.60
CA SER A 215 -19.47 -3.20 2.05
C SER A 215 -19.08 -1.92 2.79
N GLY A 216 -20.07 -1.11 3.17
CA GLY A 216 -19.89 0.20 3.81
C GLY A 216 -19.61 0.13 5.32
N TYR A 217 -20.05 -0.93 6.02
CA TYR A 217 -19.69 -1.13 7.44
C TYR A 217 -18.19 -1.39 7.66
N ASN A 218 -17.45 -1.69 6.60
CA ASN A 218 -16.00 -1.79 6.64
C ASN A 218 -15.30 -0.47 6.31
N SER A 219 -16.00 0.54 5.77
CA SER A 219 -15.40 1.82 5.36
C SER A 219 -15.34 2.85 6.50
N TRP A 220 -15.00 2.44 7.73
CA TRP A 220 -14.69 3.36 8.82
C TRP A 220 -13.38 4.10 8.54
N LEU A 221 -13.43 5.01 7.57
CA LEU A 221 -12.62 6.21 7.57
C LEU A 221 -13.21 7.09 8.68
N HIS A 222 -12.79 6.84 9.92
CA HIS A 222 -12.58 7.98 10.80
C HIS A 222 -11.57 8.84 10.06
N CYS A 223 -12.04 9.93 9.44
CA CYS A 223 -11.17 11.06 9.15
C CYS A 223 -10.44 11.33 10.46
N PHE A 224 -9.14 11.08 10.47
CA PHE A 224 -8.27 11.49 11.54
C PHE A 224 -8.27 13.04 11.52
N ASP A 225 -9.21 13.62 12.26
CA ASP A 225 -9.11 14.97 12.78
C ASP A 225 -8.26 14.95 14.07
#